data_AF-F7KA36-F1
#
_entry.id   AF-F7KA36-F1
#
_cell.length_a   1.000
_cell.length_b   1.000
_cell.length_c   1.000
_cell.angle_alpha   90.00
_cell.angle_beta   90.00
_cell.angle_gamma   90.00
#
_symmetry.space_group_name_H-M   'P 1'
#
loop_
_entity.id
_entity.type
_entity.pdbx_description
1 polymer ?
#
loop_
_entity_poly.entity_id
_entity_poly.type
_entity_poly.pdbx_seq_one_letter_code
_entity_poly.pdbx_strand_id
1 'polypeptide(L)'
;MKIKLDVILDAIEMADDNYTYLLDLETGESVFLADELITGLDNEGLEDEINENPERYLRLPTKFEIHEYHIMEEFIWTLNGERADKLECAIRGRGAFED
;
A
#
# COMPACT_ATOMS: atom_id res chain seq x y z
N MET A 1 -12.51 -10.31 -12.81
CA MET A 1 -11.09 -10.60 -13.13
C MET A 1 -10.50 -11.51 -12.06
N LYS A 2 -9.47 -12.30 -12.37
CA LYS A 2 -8.70 -13.07 -11.36
C LYS A 2 -7.27 -12.52 -11.32
N ILE A 3 -6.81 -12.14 -10.13
CA ILE A 3 -5.47 -11.60 -9.89
C ILE A 3 -4.61 -12.70 -9.27
N LYS A 4 -3.36 -12.82 -9.71
CA LYS A 4 -2.41 -13.77 -9.12
C LYS A 4 -1.88 -13.18 -7.82
N LEU A 5 -1.88 -13.98 -6.76
CA LEU A 5 -1.35 -13.54 -5.46
C LEU A 5 0.14 -13.20 -5.55
N ASP A 6 0.91 -13.94 -6.35
CA ASP A 6 2.34 -13.71 -6.54
C ASP A 6 2.65 -12.30 -7.05
N VAL A 7 1.82 -11.75 -7.94
CA VAL A 7 1.97 -10.37 -8.45
C VAL A 7 1.86 -9.35 -7.32
N ILE A 8 0.93 -9.59 -6.39
CA ILE A 8 0.72 -8.70 -5.24
C ILE A 8 1.87 -8.84 -4.25
N LEU A 9 2.33 -10.07 -3.99
CA LEU A 9 3.44 -10.35 -3.08
C LEU A 9 4.73 -9.69 -3.57
N ASP A 10 5.09 -9.92 -4.84
CA ASP A 10 6.30 -9.34 -5.43
C ASP A 10 6.26 -7.81 -5.35
N ALA A 11 5.12 -7.20 -5.68
CA ALA A 11 4.96 -5.75 -5.60
C ALA A 11 5.10 -5.20 -4.17
N ILE A 12 4.52 -5.87 -3.17
CA ILE A 12 4.66 -5.47 -1.75
C ILE A 12 6.12 -5.59 -1.28
N GLU A 13 6.84 -6.63 -1.71
CA GLU A 13 8.25 -6.83 -1.33
C GLU A 13 9.17 -5.76 -1.95
N MET A 14 8.85 -5.34 -3.18
CA MET A 14 9.59 -4.32 -3.93
C MET A 14 9.20 -2.89 -3.54
N ALA A 15 7.99 -2.67 -3.02
CA ALA A 15 7.53 -1.35 -2.58
C ALA A 15 8.34 -0.83 -1.39
N ASP A 16 8.78 0.43 -1.53
CA ASP A 16 9.51 1.18 -0.51
C ASP A 16 9.28 2.69 -0.69
N ASP A 17 10.01 3.50 0.06
CA ASP A 17 9.87 4.97 0.03
C ASP A 17 10.18 5.59 -1.33
N ASN A 18 10.90 4.89 -2.21
CA ASN A 18 11.29 5.36 -3.54
C ASN A 18 10.39 4.83 -4.65
N TYR A 19 9.69 3.71 -4.41
CA TYR A 19 8.84 3.04 -5.39
C TYR A 19 7.45 2.76 -4.82
N THR A 20 6.45 3.51 -5.31
CA THR A 20 5.05 3.25 -5.00
C THR A 20 4.48 2.26 -6.01
N TYR A 21 4.11 1.06 -5.55
CA TYR A 21 3.47 0.06 -6.40
C TYR A 21 1.95 0.19 -6.39
N LEU A 22 1.33 0.04 -7.56
CA LEU A 22 -0.10 0.03 -7.76
C LEU A 22 -0.52 -1.22 -8.53
N LEU A 23 -1.66 -1.79 -8.18
CA LEU A 23 -2.32 -2.85 -8.92
C LEU A 23 -3.28 -2.24 -9.94
N ASP A 24 -3.06 -2.53 -11.22
CA ASP A 24 -4.00 -2.19 -12.28
C ASP A 24 -5.15 -3.20 -12.29
N LEU A 25 -6.37 -2.72 -12.02
CA LEU A 25 -7.57 -3.53 -11.91
C LEU A 25 -8.17 -3.93 -13.27
N GLU A 26 -7.64 -3.43 -14.39
CA GLU A 26 -8.04 -3.88 -15.72
C GLU A 26 -7.16 -5.04 -16.22
N THR A 27 -5.85 -4.95 -16.00
CA THR A 27 -4.88 -5.94 -16.48
C THR A 27 -4.59 -7.01 -15.43
N GLY A 28 -4.71 -6.67 -14.14
CA GLY A 28 -4.32 -7.52 -13.02
C GLY A 28 -2.81 -7.59 -12.80
N GLU A 29 -2.05 -6.67 -13.40
CA GLU A 29 -0.60 -6.54 -13.23
C GLU A 29 -0.25 -5.39 -12.26
N SER A 30 0.95 -5.44 -11.70
CA SER A 30 1.48 -4.35 -10.87
C SER A 30 2.29 -3.38 -11.71
N VAL A 31 2.04 -2.10 -11.55
CA VAL A 31 2.86 -0.98 -12.05
C VAL A 31 3.49 -0.25 -10.87
N PHE A 32 4.48 0.60 -11.11
CA PHE A 32 5.07 1.42 -10.06
C PHE A 32 5.32 2.85 -10.52
N LEU A 33 5.23 3.79 -9.58
CA LEU A 33 5.75 5.15 -9.70
C LEU A 33 7.05 5.24 -8.92
N ALA A 34 8.10 5.72 -9.57
CA ALA A 34 9.36 6.03 -8.93
C ALA A 34 9.38 7.51 -8.49
N ASP A 35 10.04 7.79 -7.38
CA ASP A 35 10.42 9.16 -7.03
C ASP A 35 11.55 9.60 -8.00
N GLU A 36 11.21 10.48 -8.93
CA GLU A 36 12.15 10.95 -9.96
C GLU A 36 13.36 11.68 -9.34
N LEU A 37 13.18 12.40 -8.22
CA LEU A 37 14.26 13.14 -7.58
C LEU A 37 15.27 12.22 -6.90
N ILE A 38 14.81 11.07 -6.38
CA ILE A 38 15.66 10.11 -5.69
C ILE A 38 16.25 9.08 -6.65
N THR A 39 15.45 8.56 -7.58
CA THR A 39 15.83 7.46 -8.47
C THR A 39 16.37 7.93 -9.83
N GLY A 40 15.99 9.13 -10.26
CA GLY A 40 16.28 9.65 -11.61
C GLY A 40 15.49 8.96 -12.72
N LEU A 41 14.48 8.15 -12.39
CA LEU A 41 13.62 7.46 -13.36
C LEU A 41 12.37 8.31 -13.64
N ASP A 42 12.09 8.52 -14.93
CA ASP A 42 10.83 9.11 -15.39
C ASP A 42 9.72 8.05 -15.36
N ASN A 43 8.52 8.45 -14.97
CA ASN A 43 7.33 7.59 -14.90
C ASN A 43 6.61 7.48 -16.26
N GLU A 44 7.15 8.07 -17.33
CA GLU A 44 6.68 7.94 -18.72
C GLU A 44 5.19 8.29 -18.92
N GLY A 45 4.67 9.23 -18.13
CA GLY A 45 3.26 9.67 -18.18
C GLY A 45 2.27 8.77 -17.43
N LEU A 46 2.74 7.71 -16.74
CA LEU A 46 1.90 6.83 -15.93
C LEU A 46 1.20 7.60 -14.79
N GLU A 47 1.87 8.60 -14.21
CA GLU A 47 1.30 9.44 -13.16
C GLU A 47 0.05 10.20 -13.65
N ASP A 48 0.10 10.77 -14.85
CA ASP A 48 -1.05 11.43 -15.47
C ASP A 48 -2.18 10.43 -15.75
N GLU A 49 -1.86 9.23 -16.24
CA GLU A 49 -2.86 8.19 -16.50
C GLU A 49 -3.59 7.76 -15.21
N ILE A 50 -2.85 7.58 -14.12
CA ILE A 50 -3.40 7.24 -12.80
C ILE A 50 -4.31 8.36 -12.30
N ASN A 51 -3.87 9.62 -12.44
CA ASN A 51 -4.66 10.79 -12.04
C ASN A 51 -5.95 10.95 -12.85
N GLU A 52 -5.94 10.59 -14.13
CA GLU A 52 -7.13 10.59 -14.99
C GLU A 52 -8.08 9.42 -14.69
N ASN A 53 -7.56 8.29 -14.18
CA ASN A 53 -8.31 7.05 -13.94
C ASN A 53 -8.09 6.46 -12.53
N PRO A 54 -8.37 7.20 -11.44
CA PRO A 54 -7.99 6.79 -10.10
C PRO A 54 -8.70 5.51 -9.62
N GLU A 55 -9.88 5.19 -10.15
CA GLU A 55 -10.62 3.97 -9.78
C GLU A 55 -10.04 2.70 -10.41
N ARG A 56 -9.18 2.82 -11.44
CA ARG A 56 -8.53 1.67 -12.09
C ARG A 56 -7.35 1.16 -11.28
N TYR A 57 -6.73 2.01 -10.47
CA TYR A 57 -5.48 1.69 -9.78
C TYR A 57 -5.69 1.57 -8.28
N LEU A 58 -5.13 0.51 -7.69
CA LEU A 58 -5.12 0.30 -6.25
C LEU A 58 -3.69 0.34 -5.73
N ARG A 59 -3.35 1.36 -4.92
CA ARG A 59 -2.04 1.41 -4.24
C ARG A 59 -1.87 0.17 -3.37
N LEU A 60 -0.74 -0.50 -3.52
CA LEU A 60 -0.34 -1.61 -2.68
C LEU A 60 0.46 -1.07 -1.49
N PRO A 61 0.26 -1.62 -0.28
CA PRO A 61 1.04 -1.21 0.88
C PRO A 61 2.50 -1.60 0.71
N THR A 62 3.39 -0.85 1.34
CA THR A 62 4.79 -1.25 1.50
C THR A 62 4.90 -2.35 2.56
N LYS A 63 6.02 -3.08 2.55
CA LYS A 63 6.37 -3.99 3.65
C LYS A 63 6.47 -3.27 5.01
N PHE A 64 6.85 -1.99 5.02
CA PHE A 64 6.97 -1.20 6.25
C PHE A 64 5.59 -0.95 6.87
N GLU A 65 4.61 -0.52 6.09
CA GLU A 65 3.22 -0.31 6.55
C GLU A 65 2.62 -1.61 7.11
N ILE A 66 2.92 -2.77 6.50
CA ILE A 66 2.47 -4.08 7.02
C ILE A 66 3.14 -4.40 8.35
N HIS A 67 4.44 -4.13 8.49
CA HIS A 67 5.16 -4.34 9.75
C HIS A 67 4.65 -3.42 10.85
N GLU A 68 4.37 -2.15 10.55
CA GLU A 68 3.84 -1.18 11.51
C GLU A 68 2.42 -1.54 11.96
N TYR A 69 1.57 -1.99 11.03
CA TYR A 69 0.26 -2.55 11.35
C TYR A 69 0.40 -3.69 12.36
N HIS A 70 1.30 -4.62 12.09
CA HIS A 70 1.51 -5.79 12.96
C HIS A 70 1.99 -5.39 14.37
N ILE A 71 2.93 -4.44 14.47
CA ILE A 71 3.41 -3.91 15.76
C ILE A 71 2.25 -3.28 16.55
N MET A 72 1.39 -2.51 15.89
CA MET A 72 0.23 -1.91 16.53
C MET A 72 -0.79 -2.95 16.99
N GLU A 73 -1.01 -4.00 16.18
CA GLU A 73 -1.88 -5.11 16.53
C GLU A 73 -1.37 -5.85 17.78
N GLU A 74 -0.08 -6.18 17.82
CA GLU A 74 0.56 -6.80 18.99
C GLU A 74 0.46 -5.92 20.23
N PHE A 75 0.69 -4.61 20.09
CA PHE A 75 0.53 -3.67 21.21
C PHE A 75 -0.90 -3.65 21.74
N ILE A 76 -1.91 -3.61 20.86
CA ILE A 76 -3.32 -3.59 21.25
C ILE A 76 -3.69 -4.87 22.00
N TRP A 77 -3.16 -6.03 21.60
CA TRP A 77 -3.37 -7.29 22.31
C TRP A 77 -2.82 -7.33 23.74
N THR A 78 -1.89 -6.43 24.08
CA THR A 78 -1.44 -6.26 25.47
C THR A 78 -2.44 -5.49 26.35
N LEU A 79 -3.39 -4.79 25.73
CA LEU A 79 -4.40 -3.98 26.40
C LEU A 79 -5.67 -4.78 26.68
N ASN A 80 -6.54 -4.26 27.55
CA ASN A 80 -7.83 -4.89 27.87
C ASN A 80 -8.96 -3.84 27.92
N GLY A 81 -10.17 -4.32 27.65
CA GLY A 81 -11.40 -3.53 27.72
C GLY A 81 -11.49 -2.45 26.64
N GLU A 82 -12.28 -1.41 26.92
CA GLU A 82 -12.69 -0.39 25.94
C GLU A 82 -11.52 0.28 25.17
N ARG A 83 -10.32 0.34 25.76
CA ARG A 83 -9.14 0.90 25.08
C ARG A 83 -8.63 0.01 23.96
N ALA A 84 -8.64 -1.31 24.16
CA ALA A 84 -8.26 -2.27 23.14
C ALA A 84 -9.25 -2.19 21.97
N ASP A 85 -10.56 -2.26 22.26
CA ASP A 85 -11.63 -2.20 21.27
C ASP A 85 -11.57 -0.93 20.40
N LYS A 86 -11.29 0.23 21.02
CA LYS A 86 -11.18 1.51 20.31
C LYS A 86 -9.99 1.55 19.37
N LEU A 87 -8.83 1.07 19.81
CA LEU A 87 -7.62 1.06 18.99
C LEU A 87 -7.70 0.04 17.86
N GLU A 88 -8.29 -1.14 18.13
CA GLU A 88 -8.54 -2.16 17.10
C GLU A 88 -9.45 -1.61 16.00
N CYS A 89 -10.49 -0.84 16.35
CA CYS A 89 -11.33 -0.14 15.38
C CYS A 89 -10.55 0.93 14.60
N ALA A 90 -9.65 1.66 15.26
CA ALA A 90 -8.92 2.77 14.65
C ALA A 90 -7.93 2.31 13.57
N ILE A 91 -7.23 1.19 13.79
CA ILE A 91 -6.19 0.72 12.85
C ILE A 91 -6.74 0.01 11.61
N ARG A 92 -8.02 -0.40 11.61
CA ARG A 92 -8.65 -1.14 10.49
C ARG A 92 -9.05 -0.27 9.29
N GLY A 93 -8.89 1.04 9.37
CA GLY A 93 -9.25 1.98 8.31
C GLY A 93 -8.21 2.07 7.18
N ARG A 94 -8.66 2.51 6.00
CA ARG A 94 -7.73 2.97 4.94
C ARG A 94 -6.99 4.22 5.43
N GLY A 95 -5.69 4.29 5.18
CA GLY A 95 -4.85 5.41 5.59
C GLY A 95 -4.56 5.50 7.09
N ALA A 96 -4.75 4.41 7.85
CA ALA A 96 -4.38 4.40 9.27
C ALA A 96 -2.86 4.57 9.51
N PHE A 97 -2.05 4.31 8.49
CA PHE A 97 -0.59 4.35 8.49
C PHE A 97 -0.04 5.14 7.30
N GLU A 98 -0.87 5.95 6.64
CA GLU A 98 -0.46 6.85 5.56
C GLU A 98 -0.28 8.26 6.17
N ASP A 99 0.92 8.85 6.01
CA ASP A 99 1.25 10.23 6.42
C ASP A 99 0.78 11.29 5.42
#